data_AF-A0A426U5Q9-F1
#
_entry.id   AF-A0A426U5Q9-F1
#
_cell.length_a   1.000
_cell.length_b   1.000
_cell.length_c   1.000
_cell.angle_alpha   90.00
_cell.angle_beta   90.00
_cell.angle_gamma   90.00
#
_symmetry.space_group_name_H-M   'P 1'
#
loop_
_entity.id
_entity.type
_entity.pdbx_description
1 polymer ?
#
loop_
_entity_poly.entity_id
_entity_poly.type
_entity_poly.pdbx_seq_one_letter_code
_entity_poly.pdbx_strand_id
1 'polypeptide(L)'
;MRRKIARFRACLRQGYAAEDLRHLYRLLDQLMRLPPSIDEPVRATMRQIEQEERGMTAFVTSIERLAGAEAAIKTKHEMVLRQLKHKLGGLSEALEAEITVLDTTQLDALSEALLSFTTQAHLEAWLQGQREGWDVPVLEALAYVQAERNIVLRQLKRRFGGLSEALAAQVIALHPSLLAPLSEALLDFTTQAELEAWLRGQDGGQ
;
A
#
# COMPACT_ATOMS: atom_id res chain seq x y z
N MET A 1 -18.59 -7.26 20.92
CA MET A 1 -17.71 -8.38 20.51
C MET A 1 -18.33 -9.77 20.70
N ARG A 2 -18.75 -10.18 21.90
CA ARG A 2 -19.34 -11.52 22.16
C ARG A 2 -20.50 -11.92 21.21
N ARG A 3 -21.37 -10.97 20.85
CA ARG A 3 -22.46 -11.16 19.87
C ARG A 3 -21.98 -11.50 18.45
N LYS A 4 -20.80 -10.98 18.03
CA LYS A 4 -20.23 -11.25 16.69
C LYS A 4 -19.69 -12.67 16.60
N ILE A 5 -18.99 -13.14 17.64
CA ILE A 5 -18.44 -14.50 17.72
C ILE A 5 -19.57 -15.54 17.77
N ALA A 6 -20.63 -15.27 18.54
CA ALA A 6 -21.80 -16.14 18.58
C ALA A 6 -22.50 -16.24 17.21
N ARG A 7 -22.65 -15.12 16.50
CA ARG A 7 -23.21 -15.09 15.13
C ARG A 7 -22.31 -15.80 14.13
N PHE A 8 -21.00 -15.62 14.22
CA PHE A 8 -20.03 -16.33 13.38
C PHE A 8 -20.20 -17.85 13.53
N ARG A 9 -20.15 -18.36 14.76
CA ARG A 9 -20.36 -19.79 15.04
C ARG A 9 -21.74 -20.29 14.57
N ALA A 10 -22.80 -19.49 14.71
CA ALA A 10 -24.12 -19.85 14.21
C ALA A 10 -24.18 -19.95 12.68
N CYS A 11 -23.53 -19.03 11.95
CA CYS A 11 -23.43 -19.10 10.50
C CYS A 11 -22.63 -20.33 10.04
N LEU A 12 -21.54 -20.69 10.73
CA LEU A 12 -20.79 -21.90 10.38
C LEU A 12 -21.64 -23.15 10.48
N ARG A 13 -22.41 -23.28 11.57
CA ARG A 13 -23.31 -24.42 11.80
C ARG A 13 -24.50 -24.46 10.83
N GLN A 14 -24.85 -23.33 10.23
CA GLN A 14 -25.89 -23.22 9.21
C GLN A 14 -25.37 -23.56 7.80
N GLY A 15 -24.08 -23.87 7.63
CA GLY A 15 -23.50 -24.33 6.36
C GLY A 15 -23.28 -23.22 5.34
N TYR A 16 -23.21 -21.95 5.75
CA TYR A 16 -22.86 -20.88 4.82
C TYR A 16 -21.48 -21.11 4.21
N ALA A 17 -21.37 -20.86 2.90
CA ALA A 17 -20.10 -20.93 2.22
C ALA A 17 -19.14 -19.87 2.79
N ALA A 18 -17.85 -20.22 2.85
CA ALA A 18 -16.79 -19.30 3.22
C ALA A 18 -16.75 -18.05 2.33
N GLU A 19 -17.31 -18.12 1.13
CA GLU A 19 -17.40 -17.00 0.19
C GLU A 19 -18.48 -15.99 0.57
N ASP A 20 -19.68 -16.43 0.94
CA ASP A 20 -20.77 -15.54 1.36
C ASP A 20 -20.44 -14.83 2.67
N LEU A 21 -19.81 -15.56 3.60
CA LEU A 21 -19.30 -15.00 4.84
C LEU A 21 -18.22 -13.94 4.60
N ARG A 22 -17.42 -14.08 3.53
CA ARG A 22 -16.36 -13.11 3.17
C ARG A 22 -16.99 -11.81 2.68
N HIS A 23 -17.97 -11.91 1.78
CA HIS A 23 -18.69 -10.75 1.27
C HIS A 23 -19.44 -10.01 2.39
N LEU A 24 -20.13 -10.74 3.26
CA LEU A 24 -20.84 -10.16 4.39
C LEU A 24 -19.88 -9.46 5.36
N TYR A 25 -18.74 -10.07 5.69
CA TYR A 25 -17.76 -9.50 6.61
C TYR A 25 -17.13 -8.24 6.04
N ARG A 26 -16.76 -8.23 4.76
CA ARG A 26 -16.25 -7.03 4.05
C ARG A 26 -17.24 -5.87 4.13
N LEU A 27 -18.51 -6.16 3.86
CA LEU A 27 -19.57 -5.15 3.87
C LEU A 27 -19.81 -4.60 5.29
N LEU A 28 -19.70 -5.46 6.32
CA LEU A 28 -19.79 -5.08 7.72
C LEU A 28 -18.60 -4.23 8.19
N ASP A 29 -17.40 -4.52 7.70
CA ASP A 29 -16.18 -3.78 8.03
C ASP A 29 -16.19 -2.38 7.40
N GLN A 30 -16.62 -2.29 6.13
CA GLN A 30 -16.84 -1.03 5.41
C GLN A 30 -17.91 -0.17 6.07
N LEU A 31 -19.06 -0.74 6.46
CA LEU A 31 -20.14 0.00 7.12
C LEU A 31 -19.76 0.52 8.51
N MET A 32 -18.82 -0.13 9.20
CA MET A 32 -18.46 0.24 10.57
C MET A 32 -17.14 1.02 10.70
N ARG A 33 -16.42 1.32 9.61
CA ARG A 33 -15.07 1.94 9.64
C ARG A 33 -14.18 1.27 10.71
N LEU A 34 -14.30 -0.04 10.89
CA LEU A 34 -13.51 -0.72 11.91
C LEU A 34 -12.04 -0.68 11.44
N PRO A 35 -11.10 -0.18 12.26
CA PRO A 35 -9.71 -0.23 11.89
C PRO A 35 -9.29 -1.71 11.69
N PRO A 36 -8.38 -2.00 10.74
CA PRO A 36 -7.88 -3.35 10.46
C PRO A 36 -7.21 -4.04 11.67
N SER A 37 -7.10 -3.32 12.79
CA SER A 37 -6.63 -3.79 14.08
C SER A 37 -7.64 -4.60 14.89
N ILE A 38 -8.80 -5.02 14.33
CA ILE A 38 -9.78 -5.87 15.04
C ILE A 38 -9.03 -6.99 15.78
N ASP A 39 -9.06 -6.89 17.11
CA ASP A 39 -8.06 -7.45 18.02
C ASP A 39 -7.57 -8.84 17.63
N GLU A 40 -6.24 -9.02 17.55
CA GLU A 40 -5.59 -10.32 17.38
C GLU A 40 -6.25 -11.48 18.18
N PRO A 41 -6.67 -11.30 19.44
CA PRO A 41 -7.44 -12.33 20.17
C PRO A 41 -8.78 -12.73 19.53
N VAL A 42 -9.47 -11.83 18.85
CA VAL A 42 -10.72 -12.13 18.12
C VAL A 42 -10.42 -12.97 16.88
N ARG A 43 -9.37 -12.62 16.12
CA ARG A 43 -8.93 -13.44 14.98
C ARG A 43 -8.50 -14.82 15.43
N ALA A 44 -7.71 -14.92 16.50
CA ALA A 44 -7.31 -16.20 17.09
C ALA A 44 -8.53 -17.05 17.50
N THR A 45 -9.53 -16.43 18.13
CA THR A 45 -10.79 -17.12 18.51
C THR A 45 -11.56 -17.61 17.28
N MET A 46 -11.59 -16.84 16.19
CA MET A 46 -12.24 -17.25 14.95
C MET A 46 -11.50 -18.40 14.26
N ARG A 47 -10.15 -18.38 14.23
CA ARG A 47 -9.32 -19.49 13.72
C ARG A 47 -9.58 -20.77 14.51
N GLN A 48 -9.67 -20.65 15.83
CA GLN A 48 -9.97 -21.79 16.69
C GLN A 48 -11.35 -22.38 16.37
N ILE A 49 -12.39 -21.53 16.24
CA ILE A 49 -13.74 -21.99 15.88
C ILE A 49 -13.76 -22.65 14.50
N GLU A 50 -13.03 -22.10 13.52
CA GLU A 50 -12.89 -22.68 12.19
C GLU A 50 -12.20 -24.06 12.22
N GLN A 51 -11.17 -24.24 13.04
CA GLN A 51 -10.51 -25.54 13.23
C GLN A 51 -11.41 -26.57 13.94
N GLU A 52 -12.28 -26.10 14.83
CA GLU A 52 -13.26 -26.93 15.55
C GLU A 52 -14.41 -27.41 14.65
N GLU A 53 -14.83 -26.62 13.66
CA GLU A 53 -15.96 -26.92 12.77
C GLU A 53 -15.49 -27.73 11.53
N ARG A 54 -15.82 -29.04 11.50
CA ARG A 54 -15.34 -29.98 10.47
C ARG A 54 -15.91 -29.67 9.08
N GLY A 55 -15.06 -29.68 8.05
CA GLY A 55 -15.45 -29.57 6.63
C GLY A 55 -15.30 -28.16 6.03
N MET A 56 -14.70 -27.23 6.75
CA MET A 56 -14.53 -25.85 6.28
C MET A 56 -13.20 -25.60 5.57
N THR A 57 -13.24 -24.74 4.55
CA THR A 57 -12.04 -24.15 3.92
C THR A 57 -11.54 -22.97 4.76
N ALA A 58 -10.22 -22.71 4.75
CA ALA A 58 -9.56 -21.67 5.56
C ALA A 58 -10.01 -20.23 5.26
N PHE A 59 -11.20 -19.88 5.77
CA PHE A 59 -11.89 -18.60 5.79
C PHE A 59 -11.09 -17.51 6.52
N VAL A 60 -10.60 -17.75 7.73
CA VAL A 60 -9.93 -16.68 8.51
C VAL A 60 -8.62 -16.28 7.85
N THR A 61 -7.83 -17.25 7.38
CA THR A 61 -6.60 -16.99 6.61
C THR A 61 -6.88 -16.24 5.30
N SER A 62 -8.01 -16.53 4.65
CA SER A 62 -8.41 -15.79 3.44
C SER A 62 -8.82 -14.34 3.75
N ILE A 63 -9.47 -14.08 4.89
CA ILE A 63 -9.78 -12.72 5.33
C ILE A 63 -8.51 -11.96 5.70
N GLU A 64 -7.61 -12.56 6.46
CA GLU A 64 -6.32 -11.94 6.82
C GLU A 64 -5.52 -11.55 5.57
N ARG A 65 -5.53 -12.41 4.54
CA ARG A 65 -4.89 -12.12 3.25
C ARG A 65 -5.54 -10.94 2.52
N LEU A 66 -6.87 -10.88 2.50
CA LEU A 66 -7.61 -9.78 1.85
C LEU A 66 -7.41 -8.46 2.60
N ALA A 67 -7.51 -8.49 3.93
CA ALA A 67 -7.27 -7.33 4.79
C ALA A 67 -5.82 -6.83 4.67
N GLY A 68 -4.84 -7.73 4.58
CA GLY A 68 -3.44 -7.38 4.34
C GLY A 68 -3.22 -6.73 2.97
N ALA A 69 -3.87 -7.24 1.92
CA ALA A 69 -3.82 -6.63 0.60
C ALA A 69 -4.50 -5.24 0.57
N GLU A 70 -5.67 -5.10 1.20
CA GLU A 70 -6.39 -3.83 1.31
C GLU A 70 -5.60 -2.80 2.13
N ALA A 71 -4.95 -3.21 3.22
CA ALA A 71 -4.07 -2.36 4.01
C ALA A 71 -2.88 -1.87 3.18
N ALA A 72 -2.22 -2.75 2.41
CA ALA A 72 -1.12 -2.36 1.54
C ALA A 72 -1.54 -1.36 0.44
N ILE A 73 -2.74 -1.54 -0.13
CA ILE A 73 -3.31 -0.60 -1.10
C ILE A 73 -3.58 0.76 -0.45
N LYS A 74 -4.11 0.77 0.77
CA LYS A 74 -4.39 2.00 1.51
C LYS A 74 -3.09 2.76 1.84
N THR A 75 -2.07 2.08 2.33
CA THR A 75 -0.78 2.71 2.65
C THR A 75 -0.11 3.30 1.40
N LYS A 76 -0.26 2.64 0.25
CA LYS A 76 0.21 3.16 -1.04
C LYS A 76 -0.50 4.45 -1.46
N HIS A 77 -1.82 4.53 -1.30
CA HIS A 77 -2.56 5.78 -1.54
C HIS A 77 -2.10 6.91 -0.61
N GLU A 78 -1.96 6.62 0.69
CA GLU A 78 -1.48 7.59 1.68
C GLU A 78 -0.09 8.12 1.33
N MET A 79 0.79 7.24 0.85
CA MET A 79 2.14 7.60 0.41
C MET A 79 2.13 8.51 -0.83
N VAL A 80 1.32 8.20 -1.84
CA VAL A 80 1.20 9.04 -3.05
C VAL A 80 0.58 10.40 -2.73
N LEU A 81 -0.45 10.44 -1.87
CA LEU A 81 -1.06 11.70 -1.43
C LEU A 81 -0.07 12.59 -0.68
N ARG A 82 0.76 12.02 0.19
CA ARG A 82 1.82 12.79 0.88
C ARG A 82 2.84 13.37 -0.11
N GLN A 83 3.31 12.57 -1.06
CA GLN A 83 4.24 13.03 -2.09
C GLN A 83 3.65 14.17 -2.94
N LEU A 84 2.38 14.07 -3.30
CA LEU A 84 1.68 15.11 -4.06
C LEU A 84 1.54 16.39 -3.25
N LYS A 85 1.18 16.29 -1.96
CA LYS A 85 1.10 17.44 -1.04
C LYS A 85 2.45 18.11 -0.83
N HIS A 86 3.52 17.33 -0.75
CA HIS A 86 4.88 17.85 -0.64
C HIS A 86 5.30 18.58 -1.91
N LYS A 87 5.08 17.97 -3.08
CA LYS A 87 5.59 18.50 -4.36
C LYS A 87 4.77 19.65 -4.95
N LEU A 88 3.44 19.55 -4.88
CA LEU A 88 2.51 20.47 -5.53
C LEU A 88 1.91 21.49 -4.55
N GLY A 89 2.17 21.34 -3.24
CA GLY A 89 1.47 22.07 -2.20
C GLY A 89 0.10 21.48 -1.90
N GLY A 90 -0.77 22.25 -1.25
CA GLY A 90 -2.12 21.80 -0.89
C GLY A 90 -2.93 21.33 -2.11
N LEU A 91 -3.50 20.13 -2.04
CA LEU A 91 -4.39 19.59 -3.07
C LEU A 91 -5.84 19.99 -2.80
N SER A 92 -6.63 20.16 -3.86
CA SER A 92 -8.08 20.35 -3.72
C SER A 92 -8.76 19.02 -3.35
N GLU A 93 -9.88 19.09 -2.62
CA GLU A 93 -10.65 17.91 -2.21
C GLU A 93 -11.13 17.08 -3.42
N ALA A 94 -11.38 17.74 -4.56
CA ALA A 94 -11.73 17.07 -5.82
C ALA A 94 -10.59 16.21 -6.36
N LEU A 95 -9.34 16.72 -6.35
CA LEU A 95 -8.18 15.95 -6.79
C LEU A 95 -7.86 14.81 -5.83
N GLU A 96 -8.01 15.02 -4.51
CA GLU A 96 -7.87 13.93 -3.54
C GLU A 96 -8.89 12.81 -3.80
N ALA A 97 -10.14 13.16 -4.08
CA ALA A 97 -11.16 12.17 -4.43
C ALA A 97 -10.80 11.39 -5.71
N GLU A 98 -10.30 12.06 -6.74
CA GLU A 98 -9.85 11.40 -7.98
C GLU A 98 -8.67 10.46 -7.75
N ILE A 99 -7.74 10.78 -6.83
CA ILE A 99 -6.60 9.90 -6.51
C ILE A 99 -7.05 8.67 -5.74
N THR A 100 -8.06 8.78 -4.88
CA THR A 100 -8.58 7.65 -4.09
C THR A 100 -9.28 6.56 -4.91
N VAL A 101 -9.67 6.87 -6.15
CA VAL A 101 -10.30 5.91 -7.06
C VAL A 101 -9.31 5.26 -8.03
N LEU A 102 -8.02 5.64 -7.99
CA LEU A 102 -6.99 5.06 -8.85
C LEU A 102 -6.64 3.62 -8.43
N ASP A 103 -6.41 2.76 -9.42
CA ASP A 103 -5.93 1.41 -9.14
C ASP A 103 -4.43 1.39 -8.77
N THR A 104 -3.95 0.27 -8.26
CA THR A 104 -2.55 0.13 -7.84
C THR A 104 -1.53 0.38 -8.95
N THR A 105 -1.84 0.06 -10.19
CA THR A 105 -0.94 0.26 -11.34
C THR A 105 -0.88 1.74 -11.70
N GLN A 106 -2.02 2.42 -11.66
CA GLN A 106 -2.13 3.85 -11.88
C GLN A 106 -1.42 4.64 -10.79
N LEU A 107 -1.54 4.23 -9.52
CA LEU A 107 -0.80 4.85 -8.41
C LEU A 107 0.71 4.71 -8.54
N ASP A 108 1.18 3.57 -9.06
CA ASP A 108 2.60 3.39 -9.36
C ASP A 108 3.07 4.35 -10.44
N ALA A 109 2.36 4.36 -11.57
CA ALA A 109 2.64 5.27 -12.67
C ALA A 109 2.58 6.74 -12.23
N LEU A 110 1.63 7.09 -11.37
CA LEU A 110 1.52 8.43 -10.78
C LEU A 110 2.72 8.75 -9.89
N SER A 111 3.12 7.83 -9.01
CA SER A 111 4.26 8.01 -8.11
C SER A 111 5.59 8.18 -8.87
N GLU A 112 5.72 7.57 -10.04
CA GLU A 112 6.89 7.71 -10.91
C GLU A 112 6.82 9.02 -11.69
N ALA A 113 5.68 9.33 -12.33
CA ALA A 113 5.45 10.57 -13.08
C ALA A 113 5.61 11.81 -12.19
N LEU A 114 5.22 11.68 -10.91
CA LEU A 114 5.33 12.71 -9.90
C LEU A 114 6.76 13.23 -9.78
N LEU A 115 7.80 12.42 -10.00
CA LEU A 115 9.20 12.88 -9.99
C LEU A 115 9.48 13.99 -11.01
N SER A 116 8.70 14.05 -12.08
CA SER A 116 8.89 14.97 -13.19
C SER A 116 7.88 16.14 -13.19
N PHE A 117 6.87 16.13 -12.31
CA PHE A 117 5.89 17.22 -12.20
C PHE A 117 6.49 18.52 -11.67
N THR A 118 6.13 19.67 -12.22
CA THR A 118 6.58 20.97 -11.69
C THR A 118 5.43 21.87 -11.27
N THR A 119 4.18 21.52 -11.63
CA THR A 119 2.98 22.31 -11.39
C THR A 119 1.76 21.40 -11.23
N GLN A 120 0.71 21.89 -10.57
CA GLN A 120 -0.55 21.15 -10.41
C GLN A 120 -1.23 20.83 -11.75
N ALA A 121 -1.03 21.67 -12.78
CA ALA A 121 -1.54 21.43 -14.12
C ALA A 121 -1.01 20.11 -14.73
N HIS A 122 0.19 19.66 -14.36
CA HIS A 122 0.71 18.36 -14.79
C HIS A 122 -0.06 17.19 -14.18
N LEU A 123 -0.50 17.31 -12.91
CA LEU A 123 -1.33 16.30 -12.26
C LEU A 123 -2.71 16.24 -12.92
N GLU A 124 -3.32 17.38 -13.20
CA GLU A 124 -4.62 17.47 -13.86
C GLU A 124 -4.58 16.86 -15.27
N ALA A 125 -3.56 17.20 -16.06
CA ALA A 125 -3.35 16.61 -17.39
C ALA A 125 -3.14 15.09 -17.33
N TRP A 126 -2.40 14.61 -16.32
CA TRP A 126 -2.16 13.18 -16.11
C TRP A 126 -3.44 12.43 -15.75
N LEU A 127 -4.28 12.99 -14.86
CA LEU A 127 -5.59 12.43 -14.48
C LEU A 127 -6.56 12.41 -15.66
N GLN A 128 -6.49 13.41 -16.54
CA GLN A 128 -7.27 13.49 -17.79
C GLN A 128 -6.78 12.52 -18.88
N GLY A 129 -5.73 11.73 -18.62
CA GLY A 129 -5.24 10.70 -19.53
C GLY A 129 -4.17 11.17 -20.53
N GLN A 130 -3.67 12.41 -20.41
CA GLN A 130 -2.57 12.93 -21.23
C GLN A 130 -1.21 12.42 -20.70
N ARG A 131 -0.97 11.12 -20.88
CA ARG A 131 0.23 10.41 -20.36
C ARG A 131 1.44 10.47 -21.30
N GLU A 132 1.31 11.15 -22.44
CA GLU A 132 2.37 11.31 -23.44
C GLU A 132 3.56 12.08 -22.84
N GLY A 133 4.75 11.46 -22.83
CA GLY A 133 5.97 12.04 -22.26
C GLY A 133 6.34 11.57 -20.85
N TRP A 134 5.47 10.83 -20.15
CA TRP A 134 5.76 10.22 -18.85
C TRP A 134 6.01 8.72 -19.03
N ASP A 135 7.10 8.39 -19.72
CA ASP A 135 7.46 7.01 -20.08
C ASP A 135 7.54 6.13 -18.80
N VAL A 136 6.72 5.06 -18.77
CA VAL A 136 6.69 4.06 -17.69
C VAL A 136 7.46 2.85 -18.19
N PRO A 137 8.70 2.61 -17.74
CA PRO A 137 9.43 1.42 -18.13
C PRO A 137 8.77 0.20 -17.49
N VAL A 138 8.22 -0.69 -18.32
CA VAL A 138 7.79 -2.02 -17.87
C VAL A 138 9.05 -2.88 -17.74
N LEU A 139 9.55 -3.04 -16.51
CA LEU A 139 10.59 -4.03 -16.22
C LEU A 139 10.01 -5.15 -15.36
N GLU A 140 10.28 -6.38 -15.77
CA GLU A 140 9.66 -7.61 -15.31
C GLU A 140 9.71 -7.84 -13.80
N ALA A 141 8.62 -8.44 -13.33
CA ALA A 141 8.36 -8.80 -11.96
C ALA A 141 9.33 -9.86 -11.43
N LEU A 142 9.97 -9.57 -10.29
CA LEU A 142 10.37 -10.63 -9.37
C LEU A 142 10.10 -10.23 -7.91
N ALA A 143 9.46 -11.16 -7.20
CA ALA A 143 9.25 -11.25 -5.75
C ALA A 143 8.22 -10.30 -5.09
N TYR A 144 7.12 -10.92 -4.63
CA TYR A 144 5.85 -10.32 -4.22
C TYR A 144 5.78 -9.93 -2.73
N VAL A 145 6.77 -9.23 -2.14
CA VAL A 145 6.76 -8.98 -0.68
C VAL A 145 6.82 -7.52 -0.21
N GLN A 146 7.04 -6.50 -1.05
CA GLN A 146 6.85 -5.11 -0.61
C GLN A 146 6.49 -4.16 -1.76
N ALA A 147 5.20 -3.92 -1.99
CA ALA A 147 4.74 -2.95 -3.00
C ALA A 147 5.33 -1.54 -2.77
N GLU A 148 5.45 -1.10 -1.52
CA GLU A 148 6.06 0.18 -1.15
C GLU A 148 7.55 0.25 -1.46
N ARG A 149 8.31 -0.80 -1.11
CA ARG A 149 9.75 -0.85 -1.45
C ARG A 149 9.95 -0.86 -2.96
N ASN A 150 9.11 -1.57 -3.69
CA ASN A 150 9.19 -1.60 -5.15
C ASN A 150 8.92 -0.22 -5.77
N ILE A 151 8.04 0.59 -5.18
CA ILE A 151 7.83 1.97 -5.62
C ILE A 151 9.09 2.80 -5.38
N VAL A 152 9.63 2.76 -4.16
CA VAL A 152 10.85 3.50 -3.82
C VAL A 152 12.01 3.09 -4.72
N LEU A 153 12.21 1.79 -4.95
CA LEU A 153 13.26 1.29 -5.84
C LEU A 153 13.08 1.76 -7.29
N ARG A 154 11.85 1.80 -7.80
CA ARG A 154 11.56 2.33 -9.15
C ARG A 154 11.79 3.82 -9.22
N GLN A 155 11.35 4.58 -8.22
CA GLN A 155 11.58 6.02 -8.13
C GLN A 155 13.08 6.35 -8.12
N LEU A 156 13.87 5.61 -7.34
CA LEU A 156 15.32 5.79 -7.28
C LEU A 156 15.98 5.47 -8.63
N LYS A 157 15.62 4.34 -9.26
CA LYS A 157 16.13 3.98 -10.60
C LYS A 157 15.77 5.01 -11.65
N ARG A 158 14.54 5.54 -11.62
CA ARG A 158 14.07 6.58 -12.56
C ARG A 158 14.80 7.89 -12.33
N ARG A 159 15.07 8.27 -11.08
CA ARG A 159 15.73 9.53 -10.73
C ARG A 159 17.23 9.54 -11.04
N PHE A 160 17.93 8.44 -10.77
CA PHE A 160 19.38 8.36 -10.94
C PHE A 160 19.82 7.69 -12.26
N GLY A 161 18.87 7.25 -13.09
CA GLY A 161 19.16 6.53 -14.34
C GLY A 161 19.69 5.10 -14.13
N GLY A 162 19.64 4.59 -12.89
CA GLY A 162 20.20 3.30 -12.47
C GLY A 162 20.48 3.31 -10.96
N LEU A 163 20.51 2.13 -10.33
CA LEU A 163 20.85 1.99 -8.92
C LEU A 163 21.91 0.89 -8.77
N SER A 164 22.93 1.12 -7.94
CA SER A 164 23.91 0.09 -7.61
C SER A 164 23.23 -1.04 -6.80
N GLU A 165 23.71 -2.27 -6.97
CA GLU A 165 23.18 -3.44 -6.27
C GLU A 165 23.32 -3.30 -4.74
N ALA A 166 24.41 -2.67 -4.29
CA ALA A 166 24.65 -2.37 -2.87
C ALA A 166 23.61 -1.41 -2.28
N LEU A 167 23.18 -0.39 -3.04
CA LEU A 167 22.12 0.53 -2.60
C LEU A 167 20.74 -0.14 -2.66
N ALA A 168 20.49 -0.98 -3.67
CA ALA A 168 19.24 -1.73 -3.76
C ALA A 168 19.07 -2.63 -2.53
N ALA A 169 20.14 -3.33 -2.14
CA ALA A 169 20.15 -4.18 -0.95
C ALA A 169 19.86 -3.40 0.34
N GLN A 170 20.43 -2.20 0.49
CA GLN A 170 20.15 -1.33 1.64
C GLN A 170 18.68 -0.89 1.69
N VAL A 171 18.09 -0.53 0.55
CA VAL A 171 16.67 -0.16 0.46
C VAL A 171 15.73 -1.35 0.71
N ILE A 172 16.16 -2.56 0.33
CA ILE A 172 15.43 -3.78 0.64
C ILE A 172 15.49 -4.10 2.15
N ALA A 173 16.62 -3.84 2.80
CA ALA A 173 16.82 -4.06 4.23
C ALA A 173 16.20 -2.97 5.13
N LEU A 174 15.89 -1.80 4.57
CA LEU A 174 15.32 -0.65 5.28
C LEU A 174 13.99 -0.96 5.98
N HIS A 175 13.82 -0.48 7.21
CA HIS A 175 12.60 -0.67 7.98
C HIS A 175 11.38 -0.05 7.25
N PRO A 176 10.20 -0.71 7.19
CA PRO A 176 9.04 -0.21 6.43
C PRO A 176 8.59 1.21 6.80
N SER A 177 8.71 1.61 8.07
CA SER A 177 8.36 2.97 8.52
C SER A 177 9.19 4.07 7.88
N LEU A 178 10.37 3.72 7.34
CA LEU A 178 11.29 4.65 6.69
C LEU A 178 11.05 4.78 5.18
N LEU A 179 10.20 3.94 4.58
CA LEU A 179 9.92 3.97 3.14
C LEU A 179 9.15 5.21 2.73
N ALA A 180 8.13 5.61 3.50
CA ALA A 180 7.39 6.84 3.23
C ALA A 180 8.29 8.10 3.37
N PRO A 181 9.05 8.28 4.48
CA PRO A 181 10.04 9.35 4.59
C PRO A 181 11.09 9.35 3.47
N LEU A 182 11.58 8.17 3.08
CA LEU A 182 12.52 8.03 1.98
C LEU A 182 11.89 8.48 0.67
N SER A 183 10.68 8.04 0.33
CA SER A 183 9.98 8.43 -0.90
C SER A 183 9.74 9.95 -0.99
N GLU A 184 9.51 10.61 0.15
CA GLU A 184 9.30 12.05 0.24
C GLU A 184 10.63 12.81 0.08
N ALA A 185 11.66 12.42 0.83
CA ALA A 185 13.01 13.00 0.70
C ALA A 185 13.61 12.79 -0.70
N LEU A 186 13.25 11.67 -1.34
CA LEU A 186 13.64 11.37 -2.71
C LEU A 186 13.19 12.46 -3.67
N LEU A 187 12.08 13.16 -3.41
CA LEU A 187 11.60 14.29 -4.23
C LEU A 187 12.60 15.45 -4.30
N ASP A 188 13.43 15.62 -3.27
CA ASP A 188 14.39 16.72 -3.15
C ASP A 188 15.80 16.33 -3.61
N PHE A 189 16.14 15.02 -3.66
CA PHE A 189 17.51 14.58 -3.94
C PHE A 189 18.05 14.93 -5.33
N THR A 190 19.13 15.67 -5.45
CA THR A 190 19.70 15.92 -6.79
C THR A 190 20.74 14.89 -7.20
N THR A 191 21.34 14.19 -6.24
CA THR A 191 22.45 13.25 -6.47
C THR A 191 22.33 11.96 -5.65
N GLN A 192 22.97 10.88 -6.11
CA GLN A 192 23.03 9.61 -5.38
C GLN A 192 23.79 9.76 -4.04
N ALA A 193 24.71 10.73 -3.92
CA ALA A 193 25.43 11.01 -2.69
C ALA A 193 24.50 11.50 -1.55
N GLU A 194 23.42 12.21 -1.89
CA GLU A 194 22.40 12.65 -0.91
C GLU A 194 21.60 11.46 -0.37
N LEU A 195 21.27 10.49 -1.23
CA LEU A 195 20.67 9.22 -0.81
C LEU A 195 21.59 8.46 0.15
N GLU A 196 22.87 8.34 -0.18
CA GLU A 196 23.87 7.67 0.67
C GLU A 196 24.07 8.39 2.01
N ALA A 197 24.00 9.72 2.02
CA ALA A 197 24.05 10.51 3.25
C ALA A 197 22.79 10.29 4.10
N TRP A 198 21.61 10.26 3.48
CA TRP A 198 20.34 10.01 4.16
C TRP A 198 20.30 8.61 4.78
N LEU A 199 20.72 7.57 4.03
CA LEU A 199 20.78 6.18 4.51
C LEU A 199 21.70 6.03 5.73
N ARG A 200 22.90 6.63 5.68
CA ARG A 200 23.83 6.65 6.82
C ARG A 200 23.27 7.38 8.03
N GLY A 201 22.42 8.39 7.82
CA GLY A 201 21.73 9.11 8.89
C GLY A 201 20.66 8.27 9.61
N GLN A 202 20.08 7.26 8.95
CA GLN A 202 19.04 6.41 9.56
C GLN A 202 19.63 5.26 10.41
N ASP A 203 20.84 4.79 10.11
CA ASP A 203 21.55 3.79 10.94
C ASP A 203 22.09 4.37 12.27
N GLY A 204 22.07 5.70 12.43
CA GLY A 204 22.55 6.40 13.64
C GLY A 204 21.49 6.63 14.73
N GLY A 205 20.25 6.17 14.55
CA GLY A 205 19.17 6.30 15.52
C GLY A 205 18.92 5.00 16.27
N GLN A 206 19.65 4.81 17.37
CA GLN A 206 19.47 3.72 18.34
C GLN A 206 18.37 4.06 19.35
#